data_AF-A0A358ASX8-F1
#
_entry.id   AF-A0A358ASX8-F1
#
_cell.length_a   1.000
_cell.length_b   1.000
_cell.length_c   1.000
_cell.angle_alpha   90.00
_cell.angle_beta   90.00
_cell.angle_gamma   90.00
#
_symmetry.space_group_name_H-M   'P 1'
#
loop_
_entity.id
_entity.type
_entity.pdbx_description
1 polymer ?
#
loop_
_entity_poly.entity_id
_entity_poly.type
_entity_poly.pdbx_seq_one_letter_code
_entity_poly.pdbx_strand_id
1 'polypeptide(L)'
;MEKKRGRGRPCVTEKIAGSNAAFYESVIAGGKKYRSRRSISDTAYMYTAAKVLSEAASEIDGLEMICGPDYMCRSILNQLGRMLRIEGYSENDVIEIAREAVKGKKDGYSVKEIEKYIRHGRMTGEW
;
A
#
# COMPACT_ATOMS: atom_id res chain seq x y z
N MET A 1 32.19 -15.95 16.79
CA MET A 1 30.85 -15.79 17.37
C MET A 1 29.85 -15.56 16.25
N GLU A 2 29.05 -16.57 15.90
CA GLU A 2 27.99 -16.45 14.90
C GLU A 2 26.87 -15.52 15.38
N LYS A 3 26.58 -14.46 14.61
CA LYS A 3 25.44 -13.59 14.86
C LYS A 3 24.16 -14.36 14.55
N LYS A 4 23.44 -14.76 15.60
CA LYS A 4 22.08 -15.33 15.51
C LYS A 4 21.20 -14.37 14.69
N ARG A 5 20.72 -14.83 13.53
CA ARG A 5 19.77 -14.08 12.68
C ARG A 5 18.46 -13.95 13.46
N GLY A 6 18.18 -12.76 13.98
CA GLY A 6 16.92 -12.47 14.64
C GLY A 6 15.74 -12.77 13.71
N ARG A 7 14.64 -13.30 14.26
CA ARG A 7 13.34 -13.43 13.57
C ARG A 7 12.81 -12.03 13.24
N GLY A 8 13.32 -11.44 12.15
CA GLY A 8 12.86 -10.20 11.58
C GLY A 8 12.82 -10.38 10.07
N ARG A 9 11.62 -10.18 9.48
CA ARG A 9 11.45 -10.06 8.03
C ARG A 9 12.54 -9.09 7.52
N PRO A 10 13.29 -9.42 6.46
CA PRO A 10 14.39 -8.60 5.96
C PRO A 10 14.00 -7.13 5.94
N CYS A 11 14.83 -6.27 6.55
CA CYS A 11 14.53 -4.86 6.65
C CYS A 11 14.44 -4.31 5.21
N VAL A 12 13.20 -3.99 4.81
CA VAL A 12 12.78 -3.53 3.49
C VAL A 12 13.62 -2.33 2.98
N THR A 13 14.40 -1.71 3.87
CA THR A 13 15.38 -0.66 3.56
C THR A 13 16.49 -1.12 2.62
N GLU A 14 17.02 -2.33 2.69
CA GLU A 14 18.17 -2.72 1.83
C GLU A 14 17.80 -2.96 0.37
N LYS A 15 16.56 -3.38 0.06
CA LYS A 15 16.08 -3.48 -1.33
C LYS A 15 15.59 -2.15 -1.92
N ILE A 16 15.26 -1.16 -1.08
CA ILE A 16 14.68 0.13 -1.52
C ILE A 16 15.71 1.27 -1.51
N ALA A 17 16.75 1.20 -0.69
CA ALA A 17 17.74 2.27 -0.52
C ALA A 17 18.65 2.49 -1.74
N GLY A 18 18.49 1.73 -2.82
CA GLY A 18 19.14 2.02 -4.10
C GLY A 18 18.40 3.04 -4.99
N SER A 19 17.14 3.40 -4.69
CA SER A 19 16.30 4.13 -5.67
C SER A 19 15.52 5.34 -5.15
N ASN A 20 15.41 5.57 -3.83
CA ASN A 20 14.37 6.44 -3.28
C ASN A 20 14.81 7.52 -2.29
N ALA A 21 16.10 7.85 -2.19
CA ALA A 21 16.58 8.93 -1.31
C ALA A 21 15.84 10.26 -1.55
N ALA A 22 15.63 10.63 -2.82
CA ALA A 22 14.89 11.85 -3.20
C ALA A 22 13.41 11.84 -2.77
N PHE A 23 12.75 10.67 -2.75
CA PHE A 23 11.38 10.55 -2.23
C PHE A 23 11.35 10.69 -0.70
N TYR A 24 12.31 10.08 0.00
CA TYR A 24 12.42 10.26 1.45
C TYR A 24 12.68 11.73 1.81
N GLU A 25 13.55 12.41 1.06
CA GLU A 25 13.85 13.83 1.25
C GLU A 25 12.65 14.73 0.96
N SER A 26 11.92 14.53 -0.13
CA SER A 26 10.73 15.35 -0.46
C SER A 26 9.59 15.16 0.55
N VAL A 27 9.41 13.94 1.04
CA VAL A 27 8.41 13.62 2.06
C VAL A 27 8.77 14.23 3.42
N ILE A 28 10.04 14.22 3.81
CA ILE A 28 10.54 14.87 5.03
C ILE A 28 10.50 16.40 4.91
N ALA A 29 10.80 16.95 3.73
CA ALA A 29 10.81 18.39 3.46
C ALA A 29 9.41 19.04 3.55
N GLY A 30 8.34 18.28 3.27
CA GLY A 30 6.94 18.74 3.38
C GLY A 30 6.41 18.97 4.81
N GLY A 31 7.27 19.00 5.83
CA GLY A 31 6.90 19.39 7.20
C GLY A 31 6.07 18.37 7.99
N LYS A 32 5.77 17.18 7.43
CA LYS A 32 5.10 16.10 8.16
C LYS A 32 6.08 15.45 9.15
N LYS A 33 5.74 15.45 10.43
CA LYS A 33 6.49 14.72 11.48
C LYS A 33 6.27 13.22 11.35
N TYR A 34 7.15 12.53 10.63
CA TYR A 34 7.16 11.07 10.59
C TYR A 34 7.85 10.50 11.83
N ARG A 35 7.19 9.57 12.52
CA ARG A 35 7.72 8.99 13.77
C ARG A 35 8.84 7.95 13.53
N SER A 36 8.98 7.44 12.31
CA SER A 36 10.00 6.43 11.95
C SER A 36 10.15 6.25 10.43
N ARG A 37 11.26 5.62 9.98
CA ARG A 37 11.46 5.19 8.58
C ARG A 37 10.33 4.30 8.04
N ARG A 38 9.73 3.49 8.91
CA ARG A 38 8.57 2.65 8.58
C ARG A 38 7.36 3.51 8.26
N SER A 39 7.09 4.55 9.05
CA SER A 39 6.01 5.50 8.79
C SER A 39 6.17 6.20 7.43
N ILE A 40 7.41 6.49 7.01
CA ILE A 40 7.66 7.08 5.70
C ILE A 40 7.38 6.07 4.57
N SER A 41 7.86 4.84 4.73
CA SER A 41 7.63 3.78 3.73
C SER A 41 6.15 3.45 3.58
N ASP A 42 5.42 3.35 4.70
CA ASP A 42 3.97 3.12 4.69
C ASP A 42 3.20 4.24 3.98
N THR A 43 3.68 5.48 4.13
CA THR A 43 3.14 6.64 3.43
C THR A 43 3.48 6.60 1.94
N ALA A 44 4.68 6.14 1.57
CA ALA A 44 5.11 5.96 0.18
C ALA A 44 4.23 4.97 -0.58
N TYR A 45 3.94 3.83 0.03
CA TYR A 45 3.06 2.83 -0.55
C TYR A 45 1.66 3.40 -0.77
N MET A 46 1.10 4.04 0.26
CA MET A 46 -0.21 4.67 0.18
C MET A 46 -0.30 5.69 -0.96
N TYR A 47 0.68 6.60 -1.10
CA TYR A 47 0.68 7.58 -2.19
C TYR A 47 0.89 6.95 -3.57
N THR A 48 1.70 5.88 -3.66
CA THR A 48 1.89 5.16 -4.92
C THR A 48 0.56 4.56 -5.38
N ALA A 49 -0.18 3.88 -4.49
CA ALA A 49 -1.49 3.35 -4.82
C ALA A 49 -2.49 4.46 -5.15
N ALA A 50 -2.56 5.52 -4.33
CA ALA A 50 -3.50 6.61 -4.54
C ALA A 50 -3.29 7.30 -5.89
N LYS A 51 -2.04 7.43 -6.36
CA LYS A 51 -1.74 7.97 -7.69
C LYS A 51 -2.36 7.11 -8.80
N VAL A 52 -2.06 5.81 -8.81
CA VAL A 52 -2.60 4.87 -9.82
C VAL A 52 -4.13 4.88 -9.80
N LEU A 53 -4.73 4.83 -8.61
CA LEU A 53 -6.20 4.85 -8.48
C LEU A 53 -6.81 6.19 -8.91
N SER A 54 -6.12 7.31 -8.71
CA SER A 54 -6.60 8.61 -9.18
C SER A 54 -6.59 8.72 -10.71
N GLU A 55 -5.61 8.10 -11.37
CA GLU A 55 -5.53 8.03 -12.83
C GLU A 55 -6.62 7.12 -13.40
N ALA A 56 -6.98 6.04 -12.68
CA ALA A 56 -8.04 5.11 -13.04
C ALA A 56 -9.43 5.47 -12.43
N ALA A 57 -9.61 6.67 -11.88
CA ALA A 57 -10.79 6.98 -11.08
C ALA A 57 -12.11 6.90 -11.87
N SER A 58 -12.10 7.23 -13.17
CA SER A 58 -13.27 7.09 -14.05
C SER A 58 -13.68 5.63 -14.30
N GLU A 59 -12.80 4.68 -14.00
CA GLU A 59 -13.01 3.26 -14.26
C GLU A 59 -13.41 2.46 -13.01
N ILE A 60 -13.47 3.10 -11.84
CA ILE A 60 -13.76 2.45 -10.56
C ILE A 60 -14.95 3.16 -9.90
N ASP A 61 -16.15 2.64 -10.12
CA ASP A 61 -17.37 3.16 -9.50
C ASP A 61 -17.36 2.95 -7.98
N GLY A 62 -17.39 4.04 -7.22
CA GLY A 62 -17.34 4.04 -5.75
C GLY A 62 -15.91 4.07 -5.17
N LEU A 63 -14.91 4.48 -5.95
CA LEU A 63 -13.51 4.56 -5.51
C LEU A 63 -13.34 5.38 -4.22
N GLU A 64 -14.14 6.43 -4.01
CA GLU A 64 -14.14 7.27 -2.81
C GLU A 64 -14.41 6.48 -1.52
N MET A 65 -15.06 5.30 -1.60
CA MET A 65 -15.29 4.42 -0.45
C MET A 65 -13.98 3.85 0.13
N ILE A 66 -12.93 3.74 -0.69
CA ILE A 66 -11.60 3.26 -0.28
C ILE A 66 -10.51 4.33 -0.38
N CYS A 67 -10.68 5.33 -1.26
CA CYS A 67 -9.71 6.39 -1.55
C CYS A 67 -10.32 7.80 -1.38
N GLY A 68 -11.13 8.00 -0.34
CA GLY A 68 -11.70 9.30 0.01
C GLY A 68 -10.72 10.26 0.70
N PRO A 69 -11.11 11.55 0.88
CA PRO A 69 -10.25 12.63 1.40
C PRO A 69 -9.66 12.37 2.80
N ASP A 70 -10.34 11.57 3.62
CA ASP A 70 -9.88 11.22 4.97
C ASP A 70 -8.90 10.04 5.00
N TYR A 71 -8.58 9.46 3.84
CA TYR A 71 -7.84 8.19 3.74
C TYR A 71 -8.47 7.11 4.63
N MET A 72 -9.80 7.01 4.67
CA MET A 72 -10.50 6.11 5.60
C MET A 72 -10.02 4.65 5.51
N CYS A 73 -9.45 4.26 4.36
CA CYS A 73 -8.87 2.94 4.15
C CYS A 73 -7.34 2.96 3.92
N ARG A 74 -6.57 3.72 4.73
CA ARG A 74 -5.09 3.75 4.66
C ARG A 74 -4.45 2.36 4.60
N SER A 75 -4.99 1.38 5.32
CA SER A 75 -4.42 0.05 5.35
C SER A 75 -4.60 -0.69 4.02
N ILE A 76 -5.76 -0.52 3.36
CA ILE A 76 -6.00 -1.02 2.00
C ILE A 76 -5.02 -0.38 1.02
N LEU A 77 -4.92 0.96 1.00
CA LEU A 77 -3.98 1.68 0.14
C LEU A 77 -2.52 1.27 0.37
N ASN A 78 -2.14 0.98 1.61
CA ASN A 78 -0.81 0.46 1.93
C ASN A 78 -0.58 -0.93 1.32
N GLN A 79 -1.55 -1.84 1.42
CA GLN A 79 -1.43 -3.16 0.78
C GLN A 79 -1.30 -3.04 -0.74
N LEU A 80 -2.15 -2.24 -1.38
CA LEU A 80 -2.11 -1.98 -2.84
C LEU A 80 -0.77 -1.37 -3.26
N GLY A 81 -0.26 -0.40 -2.50
CA GLY A 81 1.01 0.24 -2.81
C GLY A 81 2.21 -0.69 -2.65
N ARG A 82 2.12 -1.67 -1.75
CA ARG A 82 3.13 -2.71 -1.63
C ARG A 82 3.08 -3.66 -2.82
N MET A 83 1.88 -4.05 -3.30
CA MET A 83 1.73 -4.90 -4.48
C MET A 83 2.55 -4.35 -5.66
N LEU A 84 2.45 -3.04 -5.91
CA LEU A 84 3.24 -2.35 -6.94
C LEU A 84 4.74 -2.32 -6.61
N ARG A 85 5.11 -1.84 -5.42
CA ARG A 85 6.51 -1.48 -5.11
C ARG A 85 7.39 -2.65 -4.70
N ILE A 86 6.81 -3.71 -4.15
CA ILE A 86 7.52 -4.81 -3.49
C ILE A 86 7.28 -6.11 -4.21
N GLU A 87 6.02 -6.39 -4.56
CA GLU A 87 5.63 -7.67 -5.12
C GLU A 87 5.58 -7.68 -6.66
N GLY A 88 5.71 -6.51 -7.31
CA GLY A 88 5.85 -6.41 -8.77
C GLY A 88 4.55 -6.63 -9.55
N TYR A 89 3.40 -6.44 -8.90
CA TYR A 89 2.10 -6.43 -9.59
C TYR A 89 2.01 -5.26 -10.58
N SER A 90 1.25 -5.45 -11.65
CA SER A 90 0.97 -4.38 -12.59
C SER A 90 -0.03 -3.37 -12.03
N GLU A 91 -0.11 -2.19 -12.64
CA GLU A 91 -1.14 -1.19 -12.30
C GLU A 91 -2.55 -1.73 -12.52
N ASN A 92 -2.76 -2.51 -13.60
CA ASN A 92 -4.03 -3.16 -13.88
C ASN A 92 -4.42 -4.15 -12.78
N ASP A 93 -3.49 -4.99 -12.29
CA ASP A 93 -3.79 -5.92 -11.19
C ASP A 93 -4.23 -5.15 -9.93
N VAL A 94 -3.58 -4.02 -9.64
CA VAL A 94 -3.92 -3.18 -8.49
C VAL A 94 -5.28 -2.51 -8.67
N ILE A 95 -5.62 -2.08 -9.88
CA ILE A 95 -6.94 -1.53 -10.22
C ILE A 95 -8.03 -2.60 -10.01
N GLU A 96 -7.82 -3.84 -10.48
CA GLU A 96 -8.76 -4.94 -10.27
C GLU A 96 -8.97 -5.25 -8.77
N ILE A 97 -7.89 -5.35 -8.00
CA ILE A 97 -8.02 -5.59 -6.56
C ILE A 97 -8.66 -4.40 -5.83
N ALA A 98 -8.48 -3.17 -6.33
CA ALA A 98 -9.19 -2.01 -5.81
C ALA A 98 -10.69 -2.07 -6.11
N ARG A 99 -11.11 -2.55 -7.29
CA ARG A 99 -12.53 -2.80 -7.62
C ARG A 99 -13.13 -3.83 -6.67
N GLU A 100 -12.44 -4.93 -6.40
CA GLU A 100 -12.88 -5.93 -5.42
C GLU A 100 -12.97 -5.35 -4.00
N ALA A 101 -12.03 -4.47 -3.61
CA ALA A 101 -12.10 -3.77 -2.34
C ALA A 101 -13.33 -2.84 -2.24
N VAL A 102 -13.67 -2.11 -3.31
CA VAL A 102 -14.88 -1.28 -3.36
C VAL A 102 -16.13 -2.13 -3.30
N LYS A 103 -16.17 -3.25 -4.03
CA LYS A 103 -17.28 -4.21 -3.97
C LYS A 103 -17.46 -4.75 -2.55
N GLY A 104 -16.38 -5.16 -1.90
CA GLY A 104 -16.42 -5.57 -0.50
C GLY A 104 -16.96 -4.47 0.43
N LYS A 105 -16.62 -3.20 0.18
CA LYS A 105 -17.20 -2.07 0.91
C LYS A 105 -18.70 -1.93 0.67
N LYS A 106 -19.17 -2.09 -0.57
CA LYS A 106 -20.59 -2.06 -0.95
C LYS A 106 -21.37 -3.23 -0.32
N ASP A 107 -20.75 -4.40 -0.23
CA ASP A 107 -21.32 -5.61 0.39
C ASP A 107 -21.32 -5.57 1.93
N GLY A 108 -20.80 -4.50 2.54
CA GLY A 108 -20.84 -4.29 3.99
C GLY A 108 -19.64 -4.84 4.75
N TYR A 109 -18.61 -5.37 4.07
CA TYR A 109 -17.40 -5.82 4.75
C TYR A 109 -16.65 -4.66 5.40
N SER A 110 -16.02 -4.95 6.54
CA SER A 110 -15.17 -4.00 7.23
C SER A 110 -13.84 -3.80 6.49
N VAL A 111 -13.24 -2.62 6.69
CA VAL A 111 -11.90 -2.31 6.13
C VAL A 111 -10.86 -3.36 6.54
N LYS A 112 -10.98 -3.91 7.75
CA LYS A 112 -10.07 -4.92 8.28
C LYS A 112 -10.22 -6.28 7.58
N GLU A 113 -11.44 -6.67 7.21
CA GLU A 113 -11.69 -7.89 6.45
C GLU A 113 -11.14 -7.79 5.04
N ILE A 114 -11.39 -6.66 4.37
CA ILE A 114 -10.88 -6.38 3.04
C ILE A 114 -9.34 -6.31 3.06
N GLU A 115 -8.73 -5.64 4.04
CA GLU A 115 -7.28 -5.62 4.20
C GLU A 115 -6.70 -7.03 4.38
N LYS A 116 -7.35 -7.89 5.18
CA LYS A 116 -6.92 -9.27 5.40
C LYS A 116 -6.99 -10.08 4.11
N TYR A 117 -8.07 -9.94 3.35
CA TYR A 117 -8.26 -10.57 2.05
C TYR A 117 -7.12 -10.19 1.09
N ILE A 118 -6.88 -8.89 0.90
CA ILE A 118 -5.82 -8.40 0.01
C ILE A 118 -4.45 -8.88 0.47
N ARG A 119 -4.19 -8.82 1.78
CA ARG A 119 -2.93 -9.30 2.35
C ARG A 119 -2.74 -10.80 2.13
N HIS A 120 -3.80 -11.59 2.24
CA HIS A 120 -3.76 -13.03 2.00
C HIS A 120 -3.40 -13.29 0.52
N GLY A 121 -4.18 -12.76 -0.42
CA GLY A 121 -3.92 -12.95 -1.86
C GLY A 121 -2.55 -12.50 -2.32
N ARG A 122 -2.04 -11.39 -1.77
CA ARG A 122 -0.66 -10.95 -2.04
C ARG A 122 0.43 -11.88 -1.48
N MET A 123 0.15 -12.60 -0.40
CA MET A 123 1.11 -13.48 0.25
C MET A 123 1.05 -14.93 -0.27
N THR A 124 -0.12 -15.40 -0.70
CA THR A 124 -0.37 -16.79 -1.10
C THR A 124 -0.65 -16.95 -2.58
N GLY A 125 -1.09 -15.90 -3.27
CA GLY A 125 -1.63 -15.97 -4.63
C GLY A 125 -3.09 -16.44 -4.68
N GLU A 126 -3.74 -16.64 -3.53
CA GLU A 126 -5.12 -17.13 -3.40
C GLU A 126 -6.05 -15.97 -3.02
N TRP A 127 -7.04 -15.69 -3.87
CA TRP A 127 -8.01 -14.60 -3.72
C TRP A 127 -9.35 -15.18 -3.27
#